data_AF-A0A9E3JN23-F1
#
_entry.id   AF-A0A9E3JN23-F1
#
_cell.length_a   1.000
_cell.length_b   1.000
_cell.length_c   1.000
_cell.angle_alpha   90.00
_cell.angle_beta   90.00
_cell.angle_gamma   90.00
#
_symmetry.space_group_name_H-M   'P 1'
#
loop_
_entity.id
_entity.type
_entity.pdbx_description
1 polymer ?
#
loop_
_entity_poly.entity_id
_entity_poly.type
_entity_poly.pdbx_seq_one_letter_code
_entity_poly.pdbx_strand_id
1 'polypeptide(L)'
;MLPIRLLVRGGLSALAAGVLLTNGCALPHADAPPGQSIGRVSPALYCPGDVVSASYNLTQEQPCVSRPGFSCPDFAPTITMSSVPADFAPLTSTGFTGNVDFTPSTDSTAVTFTAASSWLVYPVVSMSGVAGLRSRIMENNTASARRLAGTVMRTVEHGGMCAGSQPVNADGVIPGPPELSPSLRLRTICNASAAPIRITVPGAPGSMLERDLAPGQCFDTSEPGVPAEAAALRTYAVRALTVDPNAQCSALQGMRPPASLRTTVTLGCGQ
;
A
#
# COMPACT_ATOMS: atom_id res chain seq x y z
N MET A 1 -14.60 -58.95 73.97
CA MET A 1 -14.13 -57.74 74.71
C MET A 1 -13.89 -56.64 73.69
N LEU A 2 -14.60 -55.52 73.82
CA LEU A 2 -14.43 -54.21 73.14
C LEU A 2 -13.14 -53.49 73.66
N PRO A 3 -12.68 -52.30 73.17
CA PRO A 3 -12.94 -51.55 71.90
C PRO A 3 -11.73 -50.68 71.36
N ILE A 4 -12.03 -49.73 70.43
CA ILE A 4 -11.37 -48.40 70.17
C ILE A 4 -10.10 -48.39 69.28
N ARG A 5 -9.83 -47.45 68.33
CA ARG A 5 -10.54 -46.40 67.55
C ARG A 5 -9.45 -45.53 66.85
N LEU A 6 -9.75 -44.95 65.66
CA LEU A 6 -9.12 -43.79 64.98
C LEU A 6 -7.67 -43.97 64.47
N LEU A 7 -7.18 -43.34 63.39
CA LEU A 7 -7.54 -42.09 62.70
C LEU A 7 -7.03 -42.16 61.23
N VAL A 8 -7.92 -41.93 60.28
CA VAL A 8 -7.59 -41.58 58.89
C VAL A 8 -7.54 -40.05 58.81
N ARG A 9 -6.40 -39.47 58.40
CA ARG A 9 -6.29 -38.25 57.55
C ARG A 9 -4.89 -37.63 57.64
N GLY A 10 -4.35 -37.31 56.47
CA GLY A 10 -3.56 -36.09 56.25
C GLY A 10 -2.09 -36.31 55.97
N GLY A 11 -1.65 -35.91 54.77
CA GLY A 11 -0.30 -35.35 54.64
C GLY A 11 0.63 -35.96 53.61
N LEU A 12 0.16 -36.50 52.48
CA LEU A 12 0.98 -36.63 51.27
C LEU A 12 1.10 -35.25 50.59
N SER A 13 1.73 -34.29 51.28
CA SER A 13 1.95 -32.92 50.77
C SER A 13 3.34 -32.44 51.19
N ALA A 14 4.39 -33.15 50.82
CA ALA A 14 5.77 -32.71 51.10
C ALA A 14 6.80 -33.13 50.04
N LEU A 15 6.38 -33.43 48.80
CA LEU A 15 7.29 -33.75 47.69
C LEU A 15 7.04 -32.94 46.41
N ALA A 16 6.20 -31.91 46.46
CA ALA A 16 5.91 -31.02 45.33
C ALA A 16 6.40 -29.57 45.52
N ALA A 17 7.37 -29.36 46.43
CA ALA A 17 7.94 -28.03 46.73
C ALA A 17 9.45 -27.94 46.43
N GLY A 18 10.02 -28.89 45.69
CA GLY A 18 11.47 -28.96 45.42
C GLY A 18 11.92 -28.74 43.97
N VAL A 19 10.99 -28.59 43.01
CA VAL A 19 11.33 -28.52 41.56
C VAL A 19 10.94 -27.18 40.92
N LEU A 20 10.36 -26.24 41.67
CA LEU A 20 9.87 -24.96 41.13
C LEU A 20 10.84 -23.76 41.30
N LEU A 21 12.08 -23.97 41.72
CA LEU A 21 13.01 -22.86 41.99
C LEU A 21 14.34 -22.87 41.23
N THR A 22 14.52 -23.72 40.20
CA THR A 22 15.76 -23.71 39.39
C THR A 22 15.58 -23.49 37.89
N ASN A 23 14.35 -23.42 37.38
CA ASN A 23 14.11 -22.90 36.04
C ASN A 23 13.74 -21.43 36.16
N GLY A 24 14.78 -20.59 36.20
CA GLY A 24 14.61 -19.18 35.88
C GLY A 24 13.77 -19.11 34.60
N CYS A 25 12.59 -18.50 34.70
CA CYS A 25 11.80 -18.14 33.54
C CYS A 25 12.63 -17.13 32.75
N ALA A 26 13.52 -17.63 31.90
CA ALA A 26 13.87 -16.94 30.69
C ALA A 26 12.55 -16.82 29.94
N LEU A 27 11.90 -15.66 30.10
CA LEU A 27 10.85 -15.25 29.18
C LEU A 27 11.42 -15.54 27.78
N PRO A 28 10.75 -16.36 26.96
CA PRO A 28 11.17 -16.50 25.57
C PRO A 28 11.35 -15.08 25.07
N HIS A 29 12.53 -14.78 24.50
CA HIS A 29 12.72 -13.53 23.79
C HIS A 29 11.56 -13.49 22.80
N ALA A 30 10.50 -12.74 23.13
CA ALA A 30 9.48 -12.44 22.17
C ALA A 30 10.26 -11.72 21.10
N ASP A 31 10.41 -12.37 19.94
CA ASP A 31 11.05 -11.78 18.77
C ASP A 31 10.52 -10.36 18.71
N ALA A 32 11.42 -9.39 18.89
CA ALA A 32 11.02 -8.00 18.95
C ALA A 32 10.16 -7.76 17.71
N PRO A 33 8.96 -7.15 17.86
CA PRO A 33 8.05 -7.02 16.74
C PRO A 33 8.83 -6.39 15.58
N PRO A 34 8.70 -6.92 14.35
CA PRO A 34 9.55 -6.53 13.24
C PRO A 34 9.54 -5.01 13.12
N GLY A 35 10.73 -4.44 13.02
CA GLY A 35 10.87 -3.00 12.95
C GLY A 35 10.16 -2.47 11.70
N GLN A 36 9.68 -1.24 11.77
CA GLN A 36 8.99 -0.65 10.63
C GLN A 36 10.01 0.06 9.75
N SER A 37 10.00 -0.23 8.44
CA SER A 37 10.83 0.46 7.45
C SER A 37 10.70 1.98 7.58
N ILE A 38 11.83 2.68 7.60
CA ILE A 38 11.91 4.14 7.81
C ILE A 38 11.39 4.89 6.59
N GLY A 39 11.93 4.57 5.42
CA GLY A 39 11.76 5.35 4.21
C GLY A 39 11.28 4.56 3.01
N ARG A 40 10.94 5.29 1.95
CA ARG A 40 10.47 4.78 0.68
C ARG A 40 11.02 5.61 -0.47
N VAL A 41 11.02 5.02 -1.66
CA VAL A 41 11.37 5.71 -2.91
C VAL A 41 10.16 5.67 -3.84
N SER A 42 9.89 6.77 -4.53
CA SER A 42 8.76 6.89 -5.44
C SER A 42 9.09 7.78 -6.65
N PRO A 43 8.73 7.38 -7.88
CA PRO A 43 8.11 6.12 -8.24
C PRO A 43 9.07 4.92 -8.15
N ALA A 44 8.56 3.73 -7.84
CA ALA A 44 9.37 2.50 -7.83
C ALA A 44 9.79 2.06 -9.24
N LEU A 45 8.93 2.27 -10.24
CA LEU A 45 9.25 2.12 -11.66
C LEU A 45 9.18 3.48 -12.35
N TYR A 46 10.31 3.97 -12.86
CA TYR A 46 10.43 5.32 -13.43
C TYR A 46 10.72 5.31 -14.94
N CYS A 47 10.33 6.38 -15.63
CA CYS A 47 10.64 6.63 -17.04
C CYS A 47 11.88 7.51 -17.20
N PRO A 48 12.59 7.45 -18.35
CA PRO A 48 13.74 8.32 -18.60
C PRO A 48 13.40 9.80 -18.38
N GLY A 49 14.21 10.51 -17.61
CA GLY A 49 13.99 11.93 -17.29
C GLY A 49 13.03 12.19 -16.12
N ASP A 50 12.44 11.16 -15.52
CA ASP A 50 11.62 11.33 -14.33
C ASP A 50 12.45 11.72 -13.12
N VAL A 51 11.84 12.57 -12.29
CA VAL A 51 12.30 12.82 -10.92
C VAL A 51 11.80 11.71 -10.01
N VAL A 52 12.72 11.15 -9.23
CA VAL A 52 12.46 10.18 -8.17
C VAL A 52 12.63 10.87 -6.82
N SER A 53 11.73 10.59 -5.89
CA SER A 53 11.72 11.12 -4.53
C SER A 53 12.02 10.00 -3.53
N ALA A 54 13.08 10.18 -2.74
CA ALA A 54 13.30 9.40 -1.53
C ALA A 54 12.73 10.17 -0.35
N SER A 55 11.86 9.53 0.45
CA SER A 55 11.20 10.20 1.57
C SER A 55 10.95 9.29 2.75
N TYR A 56 10.82 9.89 3.93
CA TYR A 56 10.34 9.24 5.14
C TYR A 56 9.31 10.11 5.85
N ASN A 57 8.33 9.46 6.50
CA ASN A 57 7.38 10.10 7.40
C ASN A 57 7.10 9.16 8.57
N LEU A 58 7.70 9.46 9.72
CA LEU A 58 7.67 8.59 10.89
C LEU A 58 6.40 8.75 11.72
N THR A 59 5.63 9.80 11.46
CA THR A 59 4.40 10.18 12.18
C THR A 59 3.17 10.15 11.27
N GLN A 60 3.22 9.41 10.14
CA GLN A 60 2.12 9.35 9.18
C GLN A 60 0.83 8.79 9.81
N GLU A 61 0.95 7.80 10.70
CA GLU A 61 -0.20 7.19 11.36
C GLU A 61 -0.78 8.06 12.48
N GLN A 62 0.08 8.74 13.25
CA GLN A 62 -0.32 9.70 14.27
C GLN A 62 0.71 10.84 14.32
N PRO A 63 0.27 12.10 14.14
CA PRO A 63 1.17 13.23 14.17
C PRO A 63 1.77 13.43 15.56
N CYS A 64 3.01 13.94 15.60
CA CYS A 64 3.56 14.43 16.86
C CYS A 64 2.83 15.70 17.28
N VAL A 65 2.41 15.77 18.55
CA VAL A 65 1.71 16.93 19.11
C VAL A 65 2.43 17.40 20.38
N SER A 66 3.03 18.59 20.34
CA SER A 66 3.66 19.21 21.50
C SER A 66 2.63 19.52 22.60
N ARG A 67 3.01 19.32 23.86
CA ARG A 67 2.17 19.54 25.04
C ARG A 67 3.04 19.96 26.23
N PRO A 68 2.46 20.47 27.34
CA PRO A 68 3.25 20.83 28.51
C PRO A 68 4.14 19.68 28.98
N GLY A 69 5.45 19.93 29.08
CA GLY A 69 6.47 18.94 29.45
C GLY A 69 6.97 18.02 28.33
N PHE A 70 6.41 18.09 27.10
CA PHE A 70 6.86 17.30 25.95
C PHE A 70 6.82 18.13 24.65
N SER A 71 7.98 18.52 24.15
CA SER A 71 8.11 19.26 22.88
C SER A 71 8.50 18.31 21.75
N CYS A 72 7.77 18.30 20.64
CA CYS A 72 8.08 17.42 19.50
C CYS A 72 9.52 17.53 18.96
N PRO A 73 10.11 18.73 18.81
CA PRO A 73 11.53 18.87 18.42
C PRO A 73 12.52 18.09 19.30
N ASP A 74 12.24 17.92 20.59
CA ASP A 74 13.11 17.19 21.52
C ASP A 74 13.13 15.67 21.24
N PHE A 75 12.14 15.18 20.50
CA PHE A 75 11.97 13.79 20.10
C PHE A 75 12.29 13.56 18.61
N ALA A 76 12.76 14.59 17.90
CA ALA A 76 13.03 14.48 16.48
C ALA A 76 14.19 13.49 16.23
N PRO A 77 13.97 12.41 15.46
CA PRO A 77 15.03 11.47 15.15
C PRO A 77 15.99 12.05 14.12
N THR A 78 17.23 11.58 14.15
CA THR A 78 18.21 11.83 13.10
C THR A 78 18.22 10.68 12.09
N ILE A 79 17.92 11.00 10.83
CA ILE A 79 17.86 10.06 9.72
C ILE A 79 18.88 10.48 8.66
N THR A 80 19.66 9.52 8.18
CA THR A 80 20.57 9.68 7.05
C THR A 80 20.03 8.95 5.83
N MET A 81 20.05 9.63 4.68
CA MET A 81 19.69 9.11 3.37
C MET A 81 20.93 9.10 2.47
N SER A 82 21.16 8.00 1.77
CA SER A 82 22.24 7.87 0.79
C SER A 82 21.79 7.03 -0.39
N SER A 83 22.31 7.31 -1.59
CA SER A 83 21.97 6.58 -2.82
C SER A 83 23.16 5.81 -3.39
N VAL A 84 22.85 4.69 -4.05
CA VAL A 84 23.75 3.91 -4.90
C VAL A 84 23.06 3.69 -6.26
N PRO A 85 23.60 4.20 -7.38
CA PRO A 85 24.76 5.11 -7.45
C PRO A 85 24.47 6.44 -6.74
N ALA A 86 25.51 7.26 -6.53
CA ALA A 86 25.40 8.52 -5.80
C ALA A 86 24.64 9.60 -6.61
N ASP A 87 23.33 9.41 -6.81
CA ASP A 87 22.44 10.32 -7.52
C ASP A 87 22.16 11.62 -6.75
N PHE A 88 22.44 11.61 -5.45
CA PHE A 88 22.45 12.79 -4.59
C PHE A 88 23.54 12.64 -3.51
N ALA A 89 24.09 13.76 -3.04
CA ALA A 89 25.04 13.75 -1.92
C ALA A 89 24.34 13.24 -0.65
N PRO A 90 24.99 12.43 0.22
CA PRO A 90 24.37 11.95 1.45
C PRO A 90 23.78 13.08 2.29
N LEU A 91 22.53 12.90 2.72
CA LEU A 91 21.77 13.90 3.49
C LEU A 91 21.47 13.36 4.88
N THR A 92 21.76 14.16 5.90
CA THR A 92 21.35 13.88 7.27
C THR A 92 20.35 14.94 7.70
N SER A 93 19.19 14.51 8.19
CA SER A 93 18.10 15.37 8.64
C SER A 93 17.70 15.00 10.06
N THR A 94 17.41 16.00 10.87
CA THR A 94 16.82 15.82 12.21
C THR A 94 15.37 16.28 12.14
N GLY A 95 14.44 15.32 12.18
CA GLY A 95 13.01 15.59 11.99
C GLY A 95 12.20 14.32 11.76
N PHE A 96 10.88 14.43 11.92
CA PHE A 96 9.94 13.32 11.70
C PHE A 96 9.67 13.04 10.22
N THR A 97 9.97 14.01 9.36
CA THR A 97 9.80 13.93 7.92
C THR A 97 11.05 14.43 7.22
N GLY A 98 11.28 13.92 6.02
CA GLY A 98 12.34 14.40 5.14
C GLY A 98 12.17 13.80 3.75
N ASN A 99 12.67 14.53 2.75
CA ASN A 99 12.66 14.10 1.37
C ASN A 99 13.88 14.63 0.62
N VAL A 100 14.22 13.94 -0.46
CA VAL A 100 15.15 14.42 -1.48
C VAL A 100 14.65 13.94 -2.83
N ASP A 101 14.62 14.88 -3.77
CA ASP A 101 14.23 14.63 -5.15
C ASP A 101 15.51 14.62 -6.01
N PHE A 102 15.62 13.64 -6.88
CA PHE A 102 16.79 13.45 -7.75
C PHE A 102 16.38 12.81 -9.08
N THR A 103 17.22 12.96 -10.11
CA THR A 103 17.05 12.23 -11.37
C THR A 103 18.03 11.06 -11.38
N PRO A 104 17.55 9.80 -11.45
CA PRO A 104 18.44 8.64 -11.49
C PRO A 104 19.45 8.73 -12.63
N SER A 105 20.73 8.53 -12.34
CA SER A 105 21.81 8.55 -13.33
C SER A 105 21.95 7.24 -14.12
N THR A 106 21.41 6.14 -13.59
CA THR A 106 21.47 4.80 -14.19
C THR A 106 20.14 4.10 -14.07
N ASP A 107 19.94 2.98 -14.78
CA ASP A 107 18.67 2.22 -14.84
C ASP A 107 18.16 1.69 -13.48
N SER A 108 18.95 1.77 -12.41
CA SER A 108 18.51 1.38 -11.07
C SER A 108 19.22 2.20 -10.01
N THR A 109 18.45 2.67 -9.03
CA THR A 109 18.97 3.38 -7.86
C THR A 109 18.44 2.72 -6.60
N ALA A 110 19.31 2.51 -5.62
CA ALA A 110 18.96 2.08 -4.28
C ALA A 110 19.21 3.23 -3.31
N VAL A 111 18.24 3.53 -2.46
CA VAL A 111 18.35 4.56 -1.42
C VAL A 111 18.26 3.90 -0.06
N THR A 112 19.32 4.05 0.73
CA THR A 112 19.40 3.52 2.10
C THR A 112 19.01 4.61 3.09
N PHE A 113 18.09 4.26 3.98
CA PHE A 113 17.62 5.06 5.11
C PHE A 113 18.20 4.49 6.39
N THR A 114 18.95 5.30 7.14
CA THR A 114 19.61 4.89 8.38
C THR A 114 19.19 5.82 9.50
N ALA A 115 18.57 5.28 10.54
CA ALA A 115 18.31 6.02 11.77
C ALA A 115 19.50 5.92 12.73
N ALA A 116 19.79 7.02 13.43
CA ALA A 116 20.79 7.04 14.50
C ALA A 116 20.38 6.21 15.73
N SER A 117 19.09 5.93 15.87
CA SER A 117 18.49 5.08 16.93
C SER A 117 17.52 4.11 16.28
N SER A 118 17.44 2.87 16.76
CA SER A 118 16.44 1.88 16.33
C SER A 118 15.07 2.08 16.99
N TRP A 119 14.94 3.09 17.86
CA TRP A 119 13.74 3.34 18.63
C TRP A 119 13.39 4.83 18.63
N LEU A 120 12.10 5.12 18.45
CA LEU A 120 11.53 6.46 18.47
C LEU A 120 10.38 6.51 19.46
N VAL A 121 10.36 7.52 20.34
CA VAL A 121 9.23 7.86 21.20
C VAL A 121 8.82 9.29 20.92
N TYR A 122 7.53 9.60 20.83
CA TYR A 122 7.06 10.97 20.62
C TYR A 122 5.67 11.20 21.23
N PRO A 123 5.33 12.44 21.62
CA PRO A 123 4.01 12.76 22.15
C PRO A 123 2.95 12.75 21.03
N VAL A 124 1.80 12.15 21.34
CA VAL A 124 0.64 12.06 20.44
C VAL A 124 -0.63 12.41 21.18
N VAL A 125 -1.68 12.73 20.42
CA VAL A 125 -3.06 12.84 20.92
C VAL A 125 -3.93 11.89 20.10
N SER A 126 -4.64 11.00 20.77
CA SER A 126 -5.55 10.06 20.11
C SER A 126 -6.72 10.80 19.44
N MET A 127 -7.47 10.10 18.58
CA MET A 127 -8.71 10.64 18.02
C MET A 127 -9.77 10.98 19.09
N SER A 128 -9.69 10.34 20.26
CA SER A 128 -10.54 10.64 21.42
C SER A 128 -10.01 11.81 22.28
N GLY A 129 -8.92 12.48 21.88
CA GLY A 129 -8.33 13.59 22.60
C GLY A 129 -7.43 13.19 23.76
N VAL A 130 -7.19 11.90 23.97
CA VAL A 130 -6.34 11.39 25.06
C VAL A 130 -4.88 11.55 24.68
N ALA A 131 -4.14 12.28 25.50
CA ALA A 131 -2.73 12.53 25.26
C ALA A 131 -1.86 11.36 25.74
N GLY A 132 -0.92 10.91 24.91
CA GLY A 132 -0.07 9.77 25.19
C GLY A 132 1.35 9.94 24.65
N LEU A 133 2.16 8.91 24.86
CA LEU A 133 3.40 8.72 24.12
C LEU A 133 3.19 7.56 23.16
N ARG A 134 3.69 7.72 21.94
CA ARG A 134 3.77 6.63 20.98
C ARG A 134 5.22 6.21 20.86
N SER A 135 5.43 4.90 20.79
CA SER A 135 6.72 4.34 20.44
C SER A 135 6.67 3.57 19.13
N ARG A 136 7.81 3.52 18.45
CA ARG A 136 8.01 2.79 17.20
C ARG A 136 9.44 2.25 17.15
N ILE A 137 9.57 0.97 16.78
CA ILE A 137 10.85 0.39 16.35
C ILE A 137 11.10 0.82 14.91
N MET A 138 12.23 1.47 14.67
CA MET A 138 12.67 1.90 13.35
C MET A 138 13.67 0.91 12.80
N GLU A 139 13.40 0.41 11.59
CA GLU A 139 14.30 -0.49 10.89
C GLU A 139 14.94 0.22 9.70
N ASN A 140 16.27 0.25 9.69
CA ASN A 140 17.03 0.71 8.54
C ASN A 140 16.65 -0.11 7.33
N ASN A 141 16.35 0.56 6.23
CA ASN A 141 15.89 -0.12 5.03
C ASN A 141 16.53 0.50 3.79
N THR A 142 16.61 -0.30 2.74
CA THR A 142 16.98 0.17 1.40
C THR A 142 15.78 0.01 0.50
N ALA A 143 15.34 1.11 -0.12
CA ALA A 143 14.28 1.09 -1.12
C ALA A 143 14.90 1.40 -2.49
N SER A 144 14.40 0.77 -3.54
CA SER A 144 14.94 0.93 -4.88
C SER A 144 13.93 1.48 -5.86
N ALA A 145 14.43 2.22 -6.84
CA ALA A 145 13.71 2.63 -8.02
C ALA A 145 14.42 2.06 -9.25
N ARG A 146 13.66 1.58 -10.22
CA ARG A 146 14.19 0.96 -11.44
C ARG A 146 13.57 1.60 -12.67
N ARG A 147 14.39 1.82 -13.68
CA ARG A 147 13.94 2.31 -14.98
C ARG A 147 13.06 1.26 -15.61
N LEU A 148 11.95 1.70 -16.17
CA LEU A 148 11.12 0.85 -16.98
C LEU A 148 11.78 0.60 -18.34
N ALA A 149 12.18 -0.65 -18.59
CA ALA A 149 12.62 -1.11 -19.90
C ALA A 149 11.39 -1.60 -20.71
N GLY A 150 10.73 -0.68 -21.41
CA GLY A 150 9.59 -1.00 -22.29
C GLY A 150 8.23 -0.70 -21.64
N THR A 151 7.37 -1.72 -21.53
CA THR A 151 5.98 -1.57 -21.08
C THR A 151 5.66 -2.34 -19.81
N VAL A 152 4.77 -1.80 -18.96
CA VAL A 152 4.16 -2.52 -17.85
C VAL A 152 2.76 -2.96 -18.26
N MET A 153 2.42 -4.21 -17.98
CA MET A 153 1.04 -4.70 -18.06
C MET A 153 0.45 -4.80 -16.66
N ARG A 154 -0.80 -4.33 -16.50
CA ARG A 154 -1.57 -4.45 -15.26
C ARG A 154 -2.97 -4.95 -15.54
N THR A 155 -3.43 -5.89 -14.74
CA THR A 155 -4.83 -6.28 -14.73
C THR A 155 -5.59 -5.32 -13.83
N VAL A 156 -6.68 -4.77 -14.35
CA VAL A 156 -7.61 -3.91 -13.62
C VAL A 156 -8.90 -4.70 -13.43
N GLU A 157 -9.30 -4.86 -12.17
CA GLU A 157 -10.57 -5.50 -11.82
C GLU A 157 -11.65 -4.44 -11.59
N HIS A 158 -12.81 -4.67 -12.20
CA HIS A 158 -13.98 -3.81 -12.15
C HIS A 158 -15.05 -4.52 -11.33
N GLY A 159 -14.96 -4.38 -10.01
CA GLY A 159 -15.90 -5.01 -9.08
C GLY A 159 -17.34 -4.65 -9.40
N GLY A 160 -18.22 -5.65 -9.41
CA GLY A 160 -19.65 -5.40 -9.57
C GLY A 160 -20.24 -4.72 -8.33
N MET A 161 -21.16 -3.80 -8.54
CA MET A 161 -21.90 -3.12 -7.48
C MET A 161 -23.33 -2.79 -7.92
N CYS A 162 -24.12 -2.29 -6.98
CA CYS A 162 -25.50 -1.86 -7.22
C CYS A 162 -25.60 -0.34 -7.03
N ALA A 163 -25.85 0.38 -8.12
CA ALA A 163 -26.15 1.82 -8.08
C ALA A 163 -27.67 2.00 -8.02
N GLY A 164 -28.20 2.10 -6.80
CA GLY A 164 -29.64 1.98 -6.59
C GLY A 164 -30.12 0.60 -7.00
N SER A 165 -31.08 0.52 -7.93
CA SER A 165 -31.63 -0.73 -8.46
C SER A 165 -30.90 -1.27 -9.69
N GLN A 166 -29.86 -0.59 -10.18
CA GLN A 166 -29.15 -0.98 -11.40
C GLN A 166 -27.81 -1.66 -11.10
N PRO A 167 -27.53 -2.83 -11.73
CA PRO A 167 -26.22 -3.45 -11.66
C PRO A 167 -25.21 -2.65 -12.49
N VAL A 168 -24.08 -2.29 -11.88
CA VAL A 168 -22.99 -1.56 -12.54
C VAL A 168 -21.64 -2.16 -12.13
N ASN A 169 -20.57 -1.80 -12.84
CA ASN A 169 -19.21 -2.17 -12.49
C ASN A 169 -18.42 -0.92 -12.07
N ALA A 170 -17.44 -1.10 -11.19
CA ALA A 170 -16.53 -0.04 -10.80
C ALA A 170 -15.68 0.45 -11.97
N ASP A 171 -15.40 1.75 -11.97
CA ASP A 171 -14.42 2.33 -12.85
C ASP A 171 -13.06 1.67 -12.63
N GLY A 172 -12.34 1.45 -13.72
CA GLY A 172 -10.96 0.99 -13.65
C GLY A 172 -10.05 2.12 -13.23
N VAL A 173 -9.20 1.87 -12.25
CA VAL A 173 -8.13 2.79 -11.84
C VAL A 173 -6.80 2.20 -12.29
N ILE A 174 -6.14 2.92 -13.19
CA ILE A 174 -4.80 2.57 -13.67
C ILE A 174 -3.80 3.02 -12.58
N PRO A 175 -2.97 2.11 -12.06
CA PRO A 175 -1.99 2.48 -11.03
C PRO A 175 -1.06 3.62 -11.51
N GLY A 176 -0.73 4.51 -10.58
CA GLY A 176 0.20 5.62 -10.80
C GLY A 176 1.25 5.67 -9.69
N PRO A 177 1.78 6.86 -9.35
CA PRO A 177 2.60 7.01 -8.16
C PRO A 177 1.84 6.52 -6.91
N PRO A 178 2.50 5.87 -5.95
CA PRO A 178 3.95 5.79 -5.80
C PRO A 178 4.63 4.61 -6.51
N GLU A 179 3.88 3.70 -7.12
CA GLU A 179 4.45 2.50 -7.75
C GLU A 179 4.98 2.77 -9.15
N LEU A 180 4.22 3.52 -9.93
CA LEU A 180 4.47 3.76 -11.34
C LEU A 180 4.78 5.23 -11.60
N SER A 181 5.64 5.47 -12.57
CA SER A 181 5.98 6.80 -13.09
C SER A 181 4.75 7.66 -13.39
N PRO A 182 4.78 8.96 -13.05
CA PRO A 182 3.75 9.90 -13.49
C PRO A 182 3.75 10.08 -15.02
N SER A 183 4.89 9.86 -15.67
CA SER A 183 5.11 10.00 -17.12
C SER A 183 4.70 8.77 -17.93
N LEU A 184 4.28 7.67 -17.29
CA LEU A 184 3.74 6.51 -17.98
C LEU A 184 2.48 6.88 -18.75
N ARG A 185 2.41 6.45 -20.01
CA ARG A 185 1.25 6.66 -20.88
C ARG A 185 0.56 5.33 -21.14
N LEU A 186 -0.77 5.35 -21.07
CA LEU A 186 -1.60 4.25 -21.52
C LEU A 186 -1.36 4.06 -23.01
N ARG A 187 -1.15 2.80 -23.40
CA ARG A 187 -0.99 2.38 -24.80
C ARG A 187 -2.24 1.63 -25.23
N THR A 188 -2.62 0.59 -24.48
CA THR A 188 -3.77 -0.25 -24.82
C THR A 188 -4.60 -0.63 -23.59
N ILE A 189 -5.89 -0.87 -23.82
CA ILE A 189 -6.81 -1.50 -22.87
C ILE A 189 -7.40 -2.73 -23.57
N CYS A 190 -7.15 -3.92 -23.04
CA CYS A 190 -7.65 -5.18 -23.59
C CYS A 190 -8.73 -5.77 -22.70
N ASN A 191 -9.78 -6.31 -23.31
CA ASN A 191 -10.81 -7.06 -22.58
C ASN A 191 -10.26 -8.43 -22.16
N ALA A 192 -10.06 -8.62 -20.87
CA ALA A 192 -9.62 -9.89 -20.28
C ALA A 192 -10.79 -10.69 -19.69
N SER A 193 -12.02 -10.22 -19.85
CA SER A 193 -13.24 -10.90 -19.42
C SER A 193 -13.73 -11.87 -20.48
N ALA A 194 -14.51 -12.86 -20.05
CA ALA A 194 -15.23 -13.76 -20.97
C ALA A 194 -16.45 -13.09 -21.62
N ALA A 195 -16.98 -12.01 -21.03
CA ALA A 195 -18.11 -11.25 -21.56
C ALA A 195 -17.62 -10.10 -22.46
N PRO A 196 -18.37 -9.74 -23.52
CA PRO A 196 -18.11 -8.52 -24.26
C PRO A 196 -18.38 -7.29 -23.38
N ILE A 197 -17.49 -6.31 -23.45
CA ILE A 197 -17.55 -5.10 -22.63
C ILE A 197 -17.61 -3.87 -23.52
N ARG A 198 -18.10 -2.77 -22.95
CA ARG A 198 -17.92 -1.43 -23.48
C ARG A 198 -17.05 -0.64 -22.53
N ILE A 199 -15.96 -0.09 -23.07
CA ILE A 199 -15.15 0.89 -22.37
C ILE A 199 -15.63 2.29 -22.73
N THR A 200 -15.58 3.19 -21.75
CA THR A 200 -15.83 4.62 -21.96
C THR A 200 -14.60 5.39 -21.49
N VAL A 201 -14.00 6.13 -22.41
CA VAL A 201 -12.82 6.97 -22.16
C VAL A 201 -13.13 8.42 -22.53
N PRO A 202 -12.44 9.41 -21.94
CA PRO A 202 -12.55 10.80 -22.37
C PRO A 202 -12.25 10.94 -23.87
N GLY A 203 -13.15 11.62 -24.58
CA GLY A 203 -13.00 11.97 -25.99
C GLY A 203 -12.42 13.36 -26.18
N ALA A 204 -12.77 14.01 -27.29
CA ALA A 204 -12.51 15.43 -27.49
C ALA A 204 -13.10 16.27 -26.33
N PRO A 205 -12.67 17.53 -26.12
CA PRO A 205 -13.17 18.34 -25.03
C PRO A 205 -14.72 18.35 -24.95
N GLY A 206 -15.26 17.84 -23.84
CA GLY A 206 -16.70 17.74 -23.60
C GLY A 206 -17.40 16.50 -24.17
N SER A 207 -16.68 15.54 -24.76
CA SER A 207 -17.24 14.28 -25.27
C SER A 207 -16.61 13.05 -24.61
N MET A 208 -17.34 11.93 -24.68
CA MET A 208 -16.87 10.61 -24.27
C MET A 208 -16.76 9.73 -25.51
N LEU A 209 -15.70 8.93 -25.59
CA LEU A 209 -15.51 7.92 -26.60
C LEU A 209 -15.90 6.55 -26.00
N GLU A 210 -16.90 5.90 -26.60
CA GLU A 210 -17.30 4.54 -26.25
C GLU A 210 -16.71 3.54 -27.26
N ARG A 211 -16.18 2.41 -26.77
CA ARG A 211 -15.69 1.31 -27.61
C ARG A 211 -16.16 -0.04 -27.09
N ASP A 212 -16.71 -0.84 -27.99
CA ASP A 212 -17.13 -2.21 -27.72
C ASP A 212 -15.95 -3.15 -27.98
N LEU A 213 -15.61 -3.96 -26.99
CA LEU A 213 -14.51 -4.92 -27.03
C LEU A 213 -15.05 -6.33 -26.75
N ALA A 214 -14.97 -7.21 -27.75
CA ALA A 214 -15.15 -8.64 -27.54
C ALA A 214 -14.03 -9.21 -26.65
N PRO A 215 -14.20 -10.42 -26.07
CA PRO A 215 -13.15 -11.08 -25.30
C PRO A 215 -11.83 -11.15 -26.09
N GLY A 216 -10.73 -10.68 -25.48
CA GLY A 216 -9.41 -10.63 -26.11
C GLY A 216 -9.15 -9.44 -27.04
N GLN A 217 -10.16 -8.62 -27.36
CA GLN A 217 -9.95 -7.41 -28.16
C GLN A 217 -9.36 -6.27 -27.34
N CYS A 218 -8.58 -5.44 -28.02
CA CYS A 218 -7.91 -4.29 -27.42
C CYS A 218 -8.34 -2.99 -28.09
N PHE A 219 -8.43 -1.95 -27.27
CA PHE A 219 -8.47 -0.56 -27.70
C PHE A 219 -7.06 0.01 -27.63
N ASP A 220 -6.56 0.59 -28.72
CA ASP A 220 -5.28 1.30 -28.77
C ASP A 220 -5.50 2.82 -28.76
N THR A 221 -4.83 3.48 -27.81
CA THR A 221 -4.90 4.94 -27.61
C THR A 221 -4.26 5.74 -28.74
N SER A 222 -3.50 5.10 -29.62
CA SER A 222 -2.87 5.71 -30.80
C SER A 222 -3.67 5.57 -32.10
N GLU A 223 -4.86 4.95 -32.04
CA GLU A 223 -5.73 4.80 -33.21
C GLU A 223 -6.24 6.15 -33.75
N PRO A 224 -6.43 6.28 -35.07
CA PRO A 224 -7.02 7.48 -35.66
C PRO A 224 -8.38 7.82 -35.05
N GLY A 225 -8.54 9.09 -34.66
CA GLY A 225 -9.78 9.60 -34.04
C GLY A 225 -9.81 9.50 -32.51
N VAL A 226 -8.78 8.94 -31.89
CA VAL A 226 -8.59 9.00 -30.43
C VAL A 226 -7.83 10.29 -30.06
N PRO A 227 -8.28 11.07 -29.07
CA PRO A 227 -7.56 12.25 -28.61
C PRO A 227 -6.23 11.87 -27.94
N ALA A 228 -5.20 12.69 -28.09
CA ALA A 228 -3.87 12.42 -27.54
C ALA A 228 -3.88 12.30 -25.99
N GLU A 229 -4.83 12.97 -25.35
CA GLU A 229 -5.07 12.94 -23.90
C GLU A 229 -5.51 11.56 -23.41
N ALA A 230 -6.04 10.68 -24.27
CA ALA A 230 -6.38 9.31 -23.89
C ALA A 230 -5.15 8.52 -23.42
N ALA A 231 -3.96 8.86 -23.92
CA ALA A 231 -2.71 8.26 -23.45
C ALA A 231 -2.33 8.69 -22.02
N ALA A 232 -2.87 9.81 -21.52
CA ALA A 232 -2.68 10.27 -20.14
C ALA A 232 -3.75 9.73 -19.18
N LEU A 233 -4.69 8.92 -19.66
CA LEU A 233 -5.80 8.41 -18.87
C LEU A 233 -5.33 7.60 -17.64
N ARG A 234 -6.03 7.81 -16.52
CA ARG A 234 -5.82 7.07 -15.27
C ARG A 234 -7.07 6.37 -14.76
N THR A 235 -8.23 6.74 -15.29
CA THR A 235 -9.52 6.17 -14.90
C THR A 235 -10.37 5.97 -16.14
N TYR A 236 -11.08 4.85 -16.24
CA TYR A 236 -12.01 4.61 -17.34
C TYR A 236 -13.20 3.78 -16.86
N ALA A 237 -14.37 4.03 -17.43
CA ALA A 237 -15.55 3.25 -17.10
C ALA A 237 -15.60 1.99 -17.97
N VAL A 238 -16.09 0.89 -17.39
CA VAL A 238 -16.33 -0.36 -18.09
C VAL A 238 -17.71 -0.87 -17.73
N ARG A 239 -18.47 -1.31 -18.73
CA ARG A 239 -19.75 -1.99 -18.53
C ARG A 239 -19.84 -3.24 -19.38
N ALA A 240 -20.53 -4.27 -18.89
CA ALA A 240 -20.86 -5.43 -19.71
C ALA A 240 -21.87 -5.04 -20.79
N LEU A 241 -21.72 -5.58 -22.00
CA LEU A 241 -22.71 -5.43 -23.06
C LEU A 241 -23.87 -6.42 -22.92
N THR A 242 -23.66 -7.48 -22.14
CA THR A 242 -24.67 -8.49 -21.78
C THR A 242 -25.08 -8.31 -20.33
N VAL A 243 -26.39 -8.29 -20.07
CA VAL A 243 -26.92 -8.28 -18.70
C VAL A 243 -26.53 -9.58 -18.00
N ASP A 244 -25.97 -9.49 -16.79
CA ASP A 244 -25.73 -10.66 -15.95
C ASP A 244 -27.08 -11.14 -15.37
N PRO A 245 -27.57 -12.33 -15.76
CA PRO A 245 -28.87 -12.82 -15.32
C PRO A 245 -28.90 -13.13 -13.81
N ASN A 246 -27.74 -13.23 -13.16
CA ASN A 246 -27.63 -13.49 -11.73
C ASN A 246 -27.52 -12.20 -10.90
N ALA A 247 -27.36 -11.04 -11.54
CA ALA A 247 -27.27 -9.77 -10.84
C ALA A 247 -28.66 -9.32 -10.34
N GLN A 248 -28.75 -9.03 -9.05
CA GLN A 248 -29.96 -8.58 -8.36
C GLN A 248 -29.60 -7.37 -7.50
N CYS A 249 -30.01 -6.18 -7.92
CA CYS A 249 -29.77 -4.93 -7.19
C CYS A 249 -31.01 -4.40 -6.46
N SER A 250 -32.02 -5.25 -6.27
CA SER A 250 -33.20 -4.91 -5.48
C SER A 250 -33.00 -5.22 -4.00
N ALA A 251 -33.27 -4.25 -3.14
CA ALA A 251 -33.22 -4.43 -1.68
C ALA A 251 -34.21 -5.50 -1.17
N LEU A 252 -35.26 -5.81 -1.93
CA LEU A 252 -36.31 -6.77 -1.54
C LEU A 252 -35.96 -8.23 -1.87
N GLN A 253 -35.06 -8.48 -2.82
CA GLN A 253 -34.76 -9.82 -3.34
C GLN A 253 -33.38 -10.34 -2.91
N GLY A 254 -32.64 -9.54 -2.12
CA GLY A 254 -31.24 -9.78 -1.81
C GLY A 254 -30.33 -9.06 -2.81
N MET A 255 -29.30 -8.38 -2.30
CA MET A 255 -28.32 -7.70 -3.13
C MET A 255 -27.26 -8.69 -3.59
N ARG A 256 -27.29 -9.02 -4.88
CA ARG A 256 -26.26 -9.76 -5.58
C ARG A 256 -25.70 -8.90 -6.71
N PRO A 257 -24.52 -8.27 -6.54
CA PRO A 257 -23.93 -7.47 -7.61
C PRO A 257 -23.59 -8.34 -8.83
N PRO A 258 -23.42 -7.72 -10.01
CA PRO A 258 -22.97 -8.44 -11.20
C PRO A 258 -21.56 -9.00 -11.00
N ALA A 259 -21.18 -9.98 -11.83
CA ALA A 259 -19.81 -10.49 -11.84
C ALA A 259 -18.78 -9.37 -12.12
N SER A 260 -17.60 -9.47 -11.49
CA SER A 260 -16.47 -8.58 -11.79
C SER A 260 -16.04 -8.71 -13.25
N LEU A 261 -15.75 -7.59 -13.89
CA LEU A 261 -15.09 -7.55 -15.19
C LEU A 261 -13.59 -7.34 -14.98
N ARG A 262 -12.80 -7.77 -15.97
CA ARG A 262 -11.35 -7.63 -16.00
C ARG A 262 -10.90 -7.04 -17.32
N THR A 263 -9.98 -6.10 -17.22
CA THR A 263 -9.24 -5.58 -18.37
C THR A 263 -7.74 -5.64 -18.08
N THR A 264 -6.94 -5.72 -19.14
CA THR A 264 -5.50 -5.61 -19.05
C THR A 264 -5.07 -4.31 -19.71
N VAL A 265 -4.40 -3.45 -18.97
CA VAL A 265 -3.85 -2.20 -19.48
C VAL A 265 -2.35 -2.34 -19.73
N THR A 266 -1.89 -1.82 -20.86
CA THR A 266 -0.46 -1.72 -21.18
C THR A 266 -0.04 -0.27 -21.08
N LEU A 267 0.96 0.00 -20.24
CA LEU A 267 1.54 1.32 -20.00
C LEU A 267 2.96 1.33 -20.56
N GLY A 268 3.38 2.41 -21.20
CA GLY A 268 4.76 2.60 -21.62
C GLY A 268 5.21 4.02 -21.38
N CYS A 269 6.52 4.24 -21.25
CA CYS A 269 7.03 5.60 -21.18
C CYS A 269 6.62 6.40 -22.42
N GLY A 270 6.22 7.66 -22.23
CA GLY A 270 5.94 8.56 -23.33
C GLY A 270 7.18 8.69 -24.24
N GLN A 271 6.94 8.80 -25.55
CA GLN A 271 7.90 9.48 -26.43
C GLN A 271 7.52 10.95 -26.45
#